data_AF-A0A7W7YH27-F1
#
_entry.id   AF-A0A7W7YH27-F1
#
_cell.length_a   1.000
_cell.length_b   1.000
_cell.length_c   1.000
_cell.angle_alpha   90.00
_cell.angle_beta   90.00
_cell.angle_gamma   90.00
#
_symmetry.space_group_name_H-M   'P 1'
#
loop_
_entity.id
_entity.type
_entity.pdbx_description
1 polymer ?
#
loop_
_entity_poly.entity_id
_entity_poly.type
_entity_poly.pdbx_seq_one_letter_code
_entity_poly.pdbx_strand_id
1 'polypeptide(L)'
;MWSYLKTWLLQRRLSKAQQRLIEVLEQTKLYIAQSEESIYSPFTLTEIASDLSRAIESLKAGHSIDTSLLQMHFAPASSIQETALNAGWVDPYLDLSRQFDELIEVVS
;
A
#
# COMPACT_ATOMS: atom_id res chain seq x y z
N MET A 1 35.88 -5.66 -23.22
CA MET A 1 35.63 -4.54 -22.31
C MET A 1 34.23 -4.70 -21.74
N TRP A 2 34.14 -5.32 -20.55
CA TRP A 2 33.11 -5.24 -19.50
C TRP A 2 31.63 -5.42 -19.92
N SER A 3 31.07 -6.61 -19.69
CA SER A 3 30.28 -6.96 -18.48
C SER A 3 28.84 -6.44 -18.49
N TYR A 4 27.94 -7.21 -19.11
CA TYR A 4 26.52 -7.26 -18.73
C TYR A 4 26.05 -8.71 -18.48
N LEU A 5 26.97 -9.58 -18.06
CA LEU A 5 26.61 -10.75 -17.25
C LEU A 5 26.27 -10.26 -15.85
N LYS A 6 25.02 -9.80 -15.62
CA LYS A 6 24.35 -9.73 -14.28
C LYS A 6 22.98 -9.03 -14.28
N THR A 7 22.08 -9.38 -15.22
CA THR A 7 20.64 -9.04 -15.06
C THR A 7 19.75 -10.27 -15.22
N TRP A 8 20.24 -11.40 -14.72
CA TRP A 8 19.51 -12.66 -14.60
C TRP A 8 19.61 -13.24 -13.18
N LEU A 9 19.73 -12.37 -12.18
CA LEU A 9 19.86 -12.76 -10.78
C LEU A 9 18.72 -12.17 -9.95
N LEU A 10 17.83 -13.07 -9.55
CA LEU A 10 16.72 -12.95 -8.61
C LEU A 10 15.39 -12.42 -9.20
N GLN A 11 14.74 -13.24 -10.03
CA GLN A 11 13.29 -13.39 -9.87
C GLN A 11 13.05 -14.10 -8.53
N ARG A 12 13.18 -13.36 -7.43
CA ARG A 12 12.73 -13.84 -6.13
C ARG A 12 11.21 -13.90 -6.22
N ARG A 13 10.65 -15.12 -6.23
CA ARG A 13 9.20 -15.29 -6.21
C ARG A 13 8.66 -14.65 -4.93
N LEU A 14 7.76 -13.69 -5.09
CA LEU A 14 7.02 -13.10 -3.98
C LEU A 14 6.33 -14.21 -3.19
N SER A 15 6.32 -14.10 -1.86
CA SER A 15 5.49 -14.98 -1.05
C SER A 15 4.01 -14.70 -1.33
N LYS A 16 3.14 -15.67 -1.04
CA LYS A 16 1.68 -15.45 -1.17
C LYS A 16 1.21 -14.26 -0.32
N ALA A 17 1.79 -14.05 0.86
CA ALA A 17 1.47 -12.92 1.71
C ALA A 17 1.90 -11.58 1.08
N GLN A 18 3.09 -11.51 0.48
CA GLN A 18 3.55 -10.33 -0.24
C GLN A 18 2.67 -10.00 -1.45
N GLN A 19 2.24 -11.02 -2.21
CA GLN A 19 1.32 -10.83 -3.33
C GLN A 19 -0.02 -10.25 -2.87
N ARG A 20 -0.61 -10.84 -1.83
CA ARG A 20 -1.87 -10.35 -1.26
C ARG A 20 -1.73 -8.94 -0.68
N LEU A 21 -0.60 -8.62 -0.04
CA LEU A 21 -0.37 -7.27 0.47
C LEU A 21 -0.31 -6.27 -0.68
N ILE A 22 0.42 -6.58 -1.75
CA ILE A 22 0.44 -5.75 -2.96
C ILE A 22 -0.98 -5.53 -3.50
N GLU A 23 -1.81 -6.58 -3.59
CA GLU A 23 -3.19 -6.48 -4.04
C GLU A 23 -4.01 -5.52 -3.17
N VAL A 24 -3.89 -5.61 -1.83
CA VAL A 24 -4.56 -4.69 -0.89
C VAL A 24 -4.12 -3.24 -1.11
N LEU A 25 -2.80 -2.99 -1.25
CA LEU A 25 -2.28 -1.64 -1.50
C LEU A 25 -2.71 -1.10 -2.87
N GLU A 26 -2.75 -1.95 -3.91
CA GLU A 26 -3.19 -1.57 -5.25
C GLU A 26 -4.70 -1.25 -5.27
N GLN A 27 -5.55 -2.04 -4.62
CA GLN A 27 -6.98 -1.75 -4.49
C GLN A 27 -7.23 -0.46 -3.72
N THR A 28 -6.51 -0.24 -2.62
CA THR A 28 -6.61 1.00 -1.84
C THR A 28 -6.26 2.22 -2.69
N LYS A 29 -5.20 2.13 -3.51
CA LYS A 29 -4.86 3.20 -4.47
C LYS A 29 -5.95 3.46 -5.49
N LEU A 30 -6.65 2.42 -5.98
CA LEU A 30 -7.75 2.60 -6.94
C LEU A 30 -8.90 3.38 -6.32
N TYR A 31 -9.27 3.10 -5.06
CA TYR A 31 -10.27 3.89 -4.35
C TYR A 31 -9.82 5.33 -4.11
N ILE A 32 -8.57 5.53 -3.69
CA ILE A 32 -8.00 6.88 -3.51
C ILE A 32 -8.03 7.68 -4.83
N ALA A 33 -7.67 7.06 -5.96
CA ALA A 33 -7.66 7.73 -7.26
C ALA A 33 -9.05 8.14 -7.77
N GLN A 34 -10.11 7.53 -7.24
CA GLN A 34 -11.51 7.86 -7.55
C GLN A 34 -12.13 8.80 -6.52
N SER A 35 -11.41 9.11 -5.44
CA SER A 35 -11.91 9.95 -4.34
C SER A 35 -11.54 11.41 -4.56
N GLU A 36 -12.37 12.30 -4.02
CA GLU A 36 -12.04 13.71 -3.89
C GLU A 36 -11.25 13.96 -2.60
N GLU A 37 -10.39 14.97 -2.63
CA GLU A 37 -9.56 15.31 -1.49
C GLU A 37 -10.40 15.85 -0.33
N SER A 38 -10.15 15.33 0.88
CA SER A 38 -10.84 15.78 2.09
C SER A 38 -10.04 16.90 2.77
N ILE A 39 -10.70 18.02 3.07
CA ILE A 39 -10.12 19.14 3.83
C ILE A 39 -9.76 18.78 5.28
N TYR A 40 -10.21 17.62 5.76
CA TYR A 40 -9.98 17.14 7.13
C TYR A 40 -8.79 16.19 7.23
N SER A 41 -8.12 15.88 6.11
CA SER A 41 -7.00 14.95 6.07
C SER A 41 -5.64 15.64 6.23
N PRO A 42 -4.75 15.16 7.11
CA PRO A 42 -3.38 15.69 7.23
C PRO A 42 -2.49 15.33 6.03
N PHE A 43 -2.82 14.26 5.30
CA PHE A 43 -2.14 13.85 4.07
C PHE A 43 -3.01 14.10 2.84
N THR A 44 -2.41 14.58 1.77
CA THR A 44 -3.05 14.67 0.46
C THR A 44 -3.24 13.28 -0.13
N LEU A 45 -4.25 13.10 -0.99
CA LEU A 45 -4.45 11.83 -1.70
C LEU A 45 -3.24 11.44 -2.54
N THR A 46 -2.51 12.45 -3.05
CA THR A 46 -1.28 12.26 -3.82
C THR A 46 -0.14 11.71 -2.97
N GLU A 47 0.04 12.22 -1.75
CA GLU A 47 1.05 11.72 -0.82
C GLU A 47 0.77 10.27 -0.43
N ILE A 48 -0.47 9.95 -0.07
CA ILE A 48 -0.87 8.58 0.26
C ILE A 48 -0.62 7.65 -0.94
N ALA A 49 -1.07 8.04 -2.14
CA ALA A 49 -0.86 7.24 -3.34
C ALA A 49 0.63 7.04 -3.66
N SER A 50 1.48 8.03 -3.38
CA SER A 50 2.93 7.95 -3.53
C SER A 50 3.56 6.96 -2.54
N ASP A 51 3.16 7.02 -1.26
CA ASP A 51 3.65 6.11 -0.23
C ASP A 51 3.25 4.66 -0.50
N LEU A 52 1.98 4.44 -0.89
CA LEU A 52 1.50 3.12 -1.30
C LEU A 52 2.27 2.60 -2.53
N SER A 53 2.55 3.47 -3.51
CA SER A 53 3.34 3.10 -4.69
C SER A 53 4.76 2.69 -4.33
N ARG A 54 5.42 3.44 -3.44
CA ARG A 54 6.77 3.12 -2.98
C ARG A 54 6.81 1.77 -2.27
N ALA A 55 5.81 1.49 -1.42
CA ALA A 55 5.70 0.20 -0.76
C ALA A 55 5.50 -0.96 -1.76
N ILE A 56 4.62 -0.79 -2.74
CA ILE A 56 4.39 -1.80 -3.80
C ILE A 56 5.69 -2.09 -4.57
N GLU A 57 6.42 -1.06 -5.00
CA GLU A 57 7.66 -1.24 -5.75
C GLU A 57 8.76 -1.88 -4.89
N SER A 58 8.88 -1.50 -3.62
CA SER A 58 9.79 -2.17 -2.68
C SER A 58 9.43 -3.64 -2.50
N LEU A 59 8.14 -3.98 -2.32
CA LEU A 59 7.70 -5.38 -2.21
C LEU A 59 8.02 -6.18 -3.47
N LYS A 60 7.72 -5.63 -4.65
CA LYS A 60 8.02 -6.25 -5.96
C LYS A 60 9.52 -6.48 -6.16
N ALA A 61 10.35 -5.56 -5.68
CA ALA A 61 11.81 -5.67 -5.71
C ALA A 61 12.39 -6.59 -4.61
N GLY A 62 11.56 -7.05 -3.65
CA GLY A 62 12.00 -7.85 -2.51
C GLY A 62 12.80 -7.04 -1.47
N HIS A 63 12.61 -5.72 -1.45
CA HIS A 63 13.18 -4.80 -0.46
C HIS A 63 12.26 -4.67 0.76
N SER A 64 12.81 -4.13 1.85
CA SER A 64 12.02 -3.75 3.02
C SER A 64 11.08 -2.59 2.70
N ILE A 65 9.95 -2.55 3.39
CA ILE A 65 8.96 -1.47 3.36
C ILE A 65 8.96 -0.72 4.69
N ASP A 66 8.48 0.53 4.68
CA ASP A 66 8.22 1.30 5.88
C ASP A 66 6.86 0.89 6.46
N THR A 67 6.88 -0.14 7.31
CA THR A 67 5.66 -0.70 7.90
C THR A 67 4.98 0.28 8.86
N SER A 68 5.74 1.12 9.55
CA SER A 68 5.21 2.13 10.48
C SER A 68 4.41 3.20 9.73
N LEU A 69 4.92 3.68 8.60
CA LEU A 69 4.21 4.61 7.73
C LEU A 69 2.92 4.00 7.18
N LEU A 70 2.96 2.75 6.72
CA LEU A 70 1.75 2.07 6.23
C LEU A 70 0.73 1.85 7.35
N GLN A 71 1.15 1.44 8.54
CA GLN A 71 0.26 1.30 9.69
C GLN A 71 -0.39 2.63 10.07
N MET A 72 0.34 3.74 9.98
CA MET A 72 -0.23 5.08 10.19
C MET A 72 -1.34 5.40 9.16
N HIS A 73 -1.11 5.08 7.88
CA HIS A 73 -2.09 5.29 6.83
C HIS A 73 -3.35 4.44 6.97
N PHE A 74 -3.25 3.24 7.57
CA PHE A 74 -4.38 2.33 7.78
C PHE A 74 -5.00 2.43 9.19
N ALA A 75 -4.40 3.18 10.12
CA ALA A 75 -4.89 3.32 11.49
C ALA A 75 -6.32 3.91 11.56
N PRO A 76 -7.05 3.69 12.66
CA PRO A 76 -8.29 4.39 12.92
C PRO A 76 -8.10 5.92 12.88
N ALA A 77 -9.09 6.62 12.33
CA ALA A 77 -9.07 8.07 12.05
C ALA A 77 -7.91 8.51 11.14
N SER A 78 -7.38 7.60 10.31
CA SER A 78 -6.40 7.92 9.28
C SER A 78 -7.02 8.69 8.12
N SER A 79 -6.15 9.33 7.33
CA SER A 79 -6.50 9.95 6.06
C SER A 79 -7.25 9.00 5.11
N ILE A 80 -6.90 7.72 5.09
CA ILE A 80 -7.57 6.73 4.22
C ILE A 80 -9.00 6.48 4.72
N GLN A 81 -9.20 6.31 6.03
CA GLN A 81 -10.54 6.15 6.61
C GLN A 81 -11.42 7.37 6.36
N GLU A 82 -10.90 8.58 6.60
CA GLU A 82 -11.63 9.83 6.34
C GLU A 82 -11.97 9.98 4.87
N THR A 83 -11.06 9.61 3.97
CA THR A 83 -11.35 9.60 2.52
C THR A 83 -12.46 8.60 2.19
N ALA A 84 -12.43 7.40 2.77
CA ALA A 84 -13.45 6.38 2.57
C ALA A 84 -14.84 6.80 3.07
N LEU A 85 -14.89 7.49 4.21
CA LEU A 85 -16.12 8.08 4.74
C LEU A 85 -16.70 9.13 3.80
N ASN A 86 -15.86 10.05 3.31
CA ASN A 86 -16.30 11.14 2.45
C ASN A 86 -16.70 10.66 1.05
N ALA A 87 -16.00 9.67 0.49
CA ALA A 87 -16.23 9.16 -0.86
C ALA A 87 -17.18 7.93 -0.91
N GLY A 88 -17.73 7.49 0.23
CA GLY A 88 -18.77 6.46 0.28
C GLY A 88 -18.30 5.02 0.07
N TRP A 89 -17.03 4.71 0.37
CA TRP A 89 -16.45 3.36 0.23
C TRP A 89 -15.94 2.79 1.58
N VAL A 90 -16.64 3.12 2.67
CA VAL A 90 -16.30 2.66 4.04
C VAL A 90 -16.26 1.13 4.15
N ASP A 91 -17.25 0.42 3.62
CA ASP A 91 -17.27 -1.05 3.71
C ASP A 91 -16.07 -1.69 2.99
N PRO A 92 -15.72 -1.30 1.75
CA PRO A 92 -14.45 -1.68 1.14
C PRO A 92 -13.22 -1.32 1.98
N TYR A 93 -13.17 -0.14 2.58
CA TYR A 93 -12.05 0.26 3.45
C TYR A 93 -11.90 -0.68 4.64
N LEU A 94 -12.98 -1.03 5.33
CA LEU A 94 -12.92 -1.93 6.50
C LEU A 94 -12.39 -3.31 6.12
N ASP A 95 -12.79 -3.85 4.97
CA ASP A 95 -12.26 -5.12 4.49
C ASP A 95 -10.78 -5.03 4.10
N LEU A 96 -10.39 -3.96 3.37
CA LEU A 96 -8.99 -3.72 3.00
C LEU A 96 -8.10 -3.52 4.23
N SER A 97 -8.57 -2.78 5.24
CA SER A 97 -7.84 -2.54 6.49
C SER A 97 -7.66 -3.81 7.29
N ARG A 98 -8.70 -4.65 7.41
CA ARG A 98 -8.59 -5.96 8.06
C ARG A 98 -7.55 -6.85 7.35
N GLN A 99 -7.61 -6.90 6.02
CA GLN A 99 -6.64 -7.67 5.23
C GLN A 99 -5.22 -7.11 5.37
N PHE A 100 -5.07 -5.80 5.42
CA PHE A 100 -3.78 -5.15 5.66
C PHE A 100 -3.19 -5.57 7.01
N ASP A 101 -3.96 -5.49 8.09
CA ASP A 101 -3.51 -5.86 9.44
C ASP A 101 -3.05 -7.33 9.49
N GLU A 102 -3.81 -8.25 8.88
CA GLU A 102 -3.46 -9.67 8.80
C GLU A 102 -2.15 -9.94 8.03
N LEU A 103 -1.85 -9.12 7.02
CA LEU A 103 -0.73 -9.36 6.10
C LEU A 103 0.54 -8.63 6.53
N ILE A 104 0.41 -7.43 7.11
CA ILE A 104 1.56 -6.59 7.45
C ILE A 104 2.43 -7.27 8.52
N GLU A 105 1.82 -7.96 9.49
CA GLU A 105 2.54 -8.73 10.53
C GLU A 105 3.32 -9.92 9.98
N VAL A 106 2.88 -10.50 8.86
CA VAL A 106 3.53 -11.65 8.23
C VAL A 106 4.66 -11.22 7.30
N VAL A 107 4.55 -10.02 6.72
CA VAL A 107 5.51 -9.48 5.75
C VAL A 107 6.61 -8.66 6.43
N SER A 108 6.33 -8.06 7.60
CA SER A 108 7.30 -7.35 8.45
C SER A 108 8.30 -8.29 9.11
#